data_AF-A0A842VM05-F1
#
_entry.id   AF-A0A842VM05-F1
#
_cell.length_a   1.000
_cell.length_b   1.000
_cell.length_c   1.000
_cell.angle_alpha   90.00
_cell.angle_beta   90.00
_cell.angle_gamma   90.00
#
_symmetry.space_group_name_H-M   'P 1'
#
loop_
_entity.id
_entity.type
_entity.pdbx_description
1 polymer ?
#
loop_
_entity_poly.entity_id
_entity_poly.type
_entity_poly.pdbx_seq_one_letter_code
_entity_poly.pdbx_strand_id
1 'polypeptide(L)'
;MKTFEKWADRLYTETDFGRSIATSVAGVIGLIIYLYSSDWVIGTFSSIISFPIIRLVSTTLHERLNRRKKWSIEKEEAEHIYNHLSEGEKTVVETFVKAGGSVLTFSQMNNQPVASASVESLIHRKIIWTSMTADGMRETFVLDSTIFDIGNQRLKSKEIS
;
A
#
# COMPACT_ATOMS: atom_id res chain seq x y z
N MET A 1 -23.43 19.24 7.77
CA MET A 1 -22.52 18.34 7.02
C MET A 1 -21.06 18.55 7.38
N LYS A 2 -20.48 19.76 7.25
CA LYS A 2 -19.06 20.02 7.56
C LYS A 2 -18.60 19.67 8.98
N THR A 3 -19.47 19.77 9.99
CA THR A 3 -19.11 19.48 11.39
C THR A 3 -18.99 17.98 11.68
N PHE A 4 -19.80 17.15 11.01
CA PHE A 4 -19.72 15.69 11.13
C PHE A 4 -18.49 15.14 10.42
N GLU A 5 -18.15 15.68 9.24
CA GLU A 5 -16.89 15.35 8.54
C GLU A 5 -15.68 15.74 9.38
N LYS A 6 -15.67 16.94 9.97
CA LYS A 6 -14.56 17.40 10.81
C LYS A 6 -14.43 16.62 12.13
N TRP A 7 -15.54 16.10 12.66
CA TRP A 7 -15.54 15.27 13.86
C TRP A 7 -15.12 13.83 13.53
N ALA A 8 -15.55 13.30 12.39
CA ALA A 8 -15.10 12.05 11.84
C ALA A 8 -13.59 12.10 11.56
N ASP A 9 -13.09 13.09 10.82
CA ASP A 9 -11.66 13.25 10.50
C ASP A 9 -10.78 13.34 11.76
N ARG A 10 -11.30 13.93 12.85
CA ARG A 10 -10.59 14.03 14.13
C ARG A 10 -10.62 12.74 14.94
N LEU A 11 -11.55 11.83 14.66
CA LEU A 11 -11.59 10.45 15.16
C LEU A 11 -10.73 9.50 14.32
N TYR A 12 -10.38 9.90 13.09
CA TYR A 12 -9.65 9.11 12.10
C TYR A 12 -8.13 9.32 12.09
N THR A 13 -7.55 9.98 13.10
CA THR A 13 -6.11 9.86 13.34
C THR A 13 -5.79 8.42 13.73
N GLU A 14 -4.84 7.78 13.03
CA GLU A 14 -4.59 6.31 13.02
C GLU A 14 -4.48 5.63 14.40
N THR A 15 -4.15 6.38 15.45
CA THR A 15 -4.05 5.90 16.83
C THR A 15 -5.37 5.96 17.64
N ASP A 16 -6.34 6.79 17.23
CA ASP A 16 -7.59 7.04 17.95
C ASP A 16 -8.82 6.32 17.37
N PHE A 17 -8.74 5.79 16.15
CA PHE A 17 -9.84 5.01 15.55
C PHE A 17 -10.17 3.76 16.38
N GLY A 18 -9.14 2.99 16.76
CA GLY A 18 -9.33 1.78 17.56
C GLY A 18 -9.92 2.10 18.94
N ARG A 19 -9.48 3.21 19.54
CA ARG A 19 -9.93 3.69 20.86
C ARG A 19 -11.38 4.18 20.83
N SER A 20 -11.77 4.93 19.80
CA SER A 20 -13.11 5.51 19.69
C SER A 20 -14.18 4.47 19.39
N ILE A 21 -13.90 3.51 18.51
CA ILE A 21 -14.77 2.35 18.28
C ILE A 21 -14.89 1.52 19.55
N ALA A 22 -13.76 1.22 20.21
CA ALA A 22 -13.77 0.45 21.45
C ALA A 22 -14.61 1.13 22.54
N THR A 23 -14.47 2.44 22.71
CA THR A 23 -15.24 3.21 23.70
C THR A 23 -16.74 3.16 23.39
N SER A 24 -17.11 3.37 22.13
CA SER A 24 -18.52 3.39 21.71
C SER A 24 -19.18 2.02 21.87
N VAL A 25 -18.53 0.96 21.39
CA VAL A 25 -19.10 -0.40 21.44
C VAL A 25 -19.07 -0.95 22.88
N ALA A 26 -18.02 -0.68 23.66
CA ALA A 26 -17.99 -1.06 25.08
C ALA A 26 -19.08 -0.33 25.88
N GLY A 27 -19.34 0.95 25.58
CA GLY A 27 -20.44 1.72 26.18
C GLY A 27 -21.80 1.12 25.85
N VAL A 28 -22.03 0.74 24.58
CA VAL A 28 -23.27 0.08 24.14
C VAL A 28 -23.45 -1.28 24.81
N ILE A 29 -22.41 -2.10 24.90
CA ILE A 29 -22.47 -3.40 25.59
C ILE A 29 -22.80 -3.22 27.07
N GLY A 30 -22.12 -2.28 27.75
CA GLY A 30 -22.39 -1.97 29.15
C GLY A 30 -23.82 -1.49 29.38
N LEU A 31 -24.34 -0.64 28.48
CA LEU A 31 -25.72 -0.14 28.54
C LEU A 31 -26.75 -1.27 28.32
N ILE A 32 -26.51 -2.16 27.35
CA ILE A 32 -27.39 -3.31 27.08
C ILE A 32 -27.46 -4.22 28.32
N ILE A 33 -26.32 -4.50 28.95
CA ILE A 33 -26.24 -5.37 30.12
C ILE A 33 -26.88 -4.72 31.35
N TYR A 34 -26.72 -3.41 31.51
CA TYR A 34 -27.41 -2.64 32.52
C TYR A 34 -28.93 -2.73 32.34
N LEU A 35 -29.45 -2.50 31.13
CA LEU A 35 -30.89 -2.57 30.86
C LEU A 35 -31.46 -3.97 31.07
N TYR A 36 -30.68 -5.02 30.80
CA TYR A 36 -31.12 -6.40 30.98
C TYR A 36 -31.07 -6.86 32.45
N SER A 37 -29.97 -6.54 33.15
CA SER A 37 -29.72 -7.03 34.52
C SER A 37 -30.26 -6.09 35.60
N SER A 38 -30.64 -4.87 35.23
CA SER A 38 -30.97 -3.75 36.15
C SER A 38 -29.86 -3.46 37.19
N ASP A 39 -28.63 -3.92 36.93
CA ASP A 39 -27.47 -3.76 37.80
C ASP A 39 -26.40 -2.92 37.09
N TRP A 40 -26.12 -1.75 37.65
CA TRP A 40 -25.16 -0.79 37.12
C TRP A 40 -23.70 -1.25 37.31
N VAL A 41 -23.43 -2.11 38.31
CA VAL A 41 -22.11 -2.67 38.58
C VAL A 41 -21.74 -3.65 37.48
N ILE A 42 -22.64 -4.59 37.16
CA ILE A 42 -22.42 -5.58 36.10
C ILE A 42 -22.27 -4.90 34.73
N GLY A 43 -23.10 -3.89 34.44
CA GLY A 43 -22.99 -3.09 33.20
C GLY A 43 -21.62 -2.41 33.06
N THR A 44 -21.12 -1.81 34.15
CA THR A 44 -19.82 -1.13 34.19
C THR A 44 -18.66 -2.11 33.99
N PHE A 45 -18.64 -3.23 34.72
CA PHE A 45 -17.61 -4.25 34.57
C PHE A 45 -17.58 -4.85 33.17
N SER A 46 -18.75 -5.10 32.58
CA SER A 46 -18.79 -5.61 31.22
C SER A 46 -18.23 -4.62 30.20
N SER A 47 -18.47 -3.31 30.38
CA SER A 47 -17.90 -2.27 29.54
C SER A 47 -16.36 -2.25 29.64
N ILE A 48 -15.82 -2.31 30.86
CA ILE A 48 -14.37 -2.33 31.13
C ILE A 48 -13.69 -3.55 30.49
N ILE A 49 -14.30 -4.74 30.60
CA ILE A 49 -13.75 -5.99 30.05
C ILE A 49 -13.86 -6.03 28.52
N SER A 50 -14.96 -5.52 27.96
CA SER A 50 -15.19 -5.54 26.50
C SER A 50 -14.26 -4.57 25.76
N PHE A 51 -13.92 -3.45 26.38
CA PHE A 51 -13.07 -2.40 25.79
C PHE A 51 -11.75 -2.92 25.16
N PRO A 52 -10.85 -3.64 25.89
CA PRO A 52 -9.60 -4.10 25.31
C PRO A 52 -9.79 -5.09 24.15
N ILE A 53 -10.81 -5.95 24.21
CA ILE A 53 -11.12 -6.93 23.15
C ILE A 53 -11.51 -6.19 21.88
N ILE A 54 -12.46 -5.25 21.99
CA ILE A 54 -12.96 -4.50 20.84
C ILE A 54 -11.85 -3.62 20.25
N ARG A 55 -11.02 -3.01 21.11
CA ARG A 55 -9.88 -2.18 20.68
C ARG A 55 -8.89 -2.97 19.84
N LEU A 56 -8.56 -4.19 20.26
CA LEU A 56 -7.62 -5.03 19.53
C LEU A 56 -8.18 -5.44 18.17
N VAL A 57 -9.46 -5.83 18.13
CA VAL A 57 -10.14 -6.20 16.89
C VAL A 57 -10.25 -5.02 15.94
N SER A 58 -10.65 -3.84 16.43
CA SER A 58 -10.84 -2.64 15.59
C SER A 58 -9.53 -2.14 14.99
N THR A 59 -8.44 -2.11 15.77
CA THR A 59 -7.11 -1.73 15.26
C THR A 59 -6.64 -2.72 14.18
N THR A 60 -6.76 -4.03 14.44
CA THR A 60 -6.32 -5.06 13.49
C THR A 60 -7.13 -5.01 12.18
N LEU A 61 -8.45 -4.81 12.27
CA LEU A 61 -9.32 -4.70 11.11
C LEU A 61 -8.98 -3.44 10.30
N HIS A 62 -8.78 -2.31 10.98
CA HIS A 62 -8.44 -1.04 10.35
C HIS A 62 -7.11 -1.12 9.59
N GLU A 63 -6.07 -1.68 10.21
CA GLU A 63 -4.77 -1.86 9.55
C GLU A 63 -4.89 -2.76 8.32
N ARG A 64 -5.64 -3.87 8.40
CA ARG A 64 -5.83 -4.76 7.25
C ARG A 64 -6.56 -4.07 6.10
N LEU A 65 -7.60 -3.30 6.41
CA LEU A 65 -8.36 -2.55 5.40
C LEU A 65 -7.51 -1.44 4.78
N ASN A 66 -6.80 -0.65 5.59
CA ASN A 66 -5.92 0.40 5.08
C ASN A 66 -4.78 -0.15 4.24
N ARG A 67 -4.16 -1.28 4.62
CA ARG A 67 -3.13 -1.93 3.80
C ARG A 67 -3.67 -2.33 2.42
N ARG A 68 -4.86 -2.94 2.37
CA ARG A 68 -5.50 -3.31 1.09
C ARG A 68 -5.84 -2.09 0.25
N LYS A 69 -6.39 -1.04 0.87
CA LYS A 69 -6.73 0.21 0.19
C LYS A 69 -5.48 0.89 -0.35
N LYS A 70 -4.41 0.97 0.45
CA LYS A 70 -3.12 1.53 0.07
C LYS A 70 -2.54 0.78 -1.12
N TRP A 71 -2.53 -0.56 -1.09
CA TRP A 71 -2.07 -1.37 -2.22
C TRP A 71 -2.90 -1.15 -3.48
N SER A 72 -4.21 -0.98 -3.36
CA SER A 72 -5.08 -0.68 -4.51
C SER A 72 -4.75 0.69 -5.12
N ILE A 73 -4.53 1.70 -4.29
CA ILE A 73 -4.18 3.06 -4.73
C ILE A 73 -2.80 3.06 -5.37
N GLU A 74 -1.80 2.46 -4.72
CA GLU A 74 -0.44 2.34 -5.26
C GLU A 74 -0.44 1.61 -6.62
N LYS A 75 -1.26 0.57 -6.77
CA LYS A 75 -1.41 -0.13 -8.03
C LYS A 75 -2.06 0.74 -9.11
N GLU A 76 -3.14 1.45 -8.78
CA GLU A 76 -3.84 2.34 -9.72
C GLU A 76 -2.95 3.51 -10.17
N GLU A 77 -2.21 4.11 -9.24
CA GLU A 77 -1.22 5.16 -9.54
C GLU A 77 -0.09 4.62 -10.43
N ALA A 78 0.45 3.44 -10.12
CA ALA A 78 1.49 2.82 -10.92
C ALA A 78 0.97 2.43 -12.32
N GLU A 79 -0.27 1.98 -12.45
CA GLU A 79 -0.90 1.71 -13.76
C GLU A 79 -1.06 3.00 -14.55
N HIS A 80 -1.50 4.08 -13.90
CA HIS A 80 -1.59 5.39 -14.51
C HIS A 80 -0.21 5.87 -15.00
N ILE A 81 0.84 5.76 -14.18
CA ILE A 81 2.21 6.12 -14.56
C ILE A 81 2.67 5.28 -15.77
N TYR A 82 2.49 3.96 -15.71
CA TYR A 82 2.89 3.04 -16.79
C TYR A 82 2.20 3.38 -18.11
N ASN A 83 0.90 3.68 -18.08
CA ASN A 83 0.13 4.03 -19.28
C ASN A 83 0.61 5.36 -19.92
N HIS A 84 1.17 6.28 -19.12
CA HIS A 84 1.73 7.55 -19.57
C HIS A 84 3.22 7.49 -19.94
N LEU A 85 3.84 6.31 -19.90
CA LEU A 85 5.18 6.11 -20.44
C LEU A 85 5.14 6.16 -21.97
N SER A 86 6.16 6.78 -22.55
CA SER A 86 6.43 6.69 -23.98
C SER A 86 6.80 5.24 -24.38
N GLU A 87 6.68 4.92 -25.66
CA GLU A 87 7.01 3.57 -26.16
C GLU A 87 8.48 3.18 -25.88
N GLY A 88 9.40 4.14 -25.93
CA GLY A 88 10.80 3.91 -25.56
C GLY A 88 10.98 3.57 -24.07
N GLU A 89 10.27 4.28 -23.19
CA GLU A 89 10.28 4.01 -21.75
C GLU A 89 9.62 2.66 -21.41
N LYS A 90 8.51 2.31 -22.09
CA LYS A 90 7.89 0.98 -21.95
C LYS A 90 8.84 -0.13 -22.37
N THR A 91 9.61 0.08 -23.45
CA THR A 91 10.62 -0.89 -23.91
C THR A 91 11.70 -1.12 -22.84
N VAL A 92 12.11 -0.08 -22.12
CA VAL A 92 13.02 -0.23 -20.98
C VAL A 92 12.38 -1.11 -19.91
N VAL A 93 11.14 -0.84 -19.50
CA VAL A 93 10.42 -1.67 -18.51
C VAL A 93 10.29 -3.12 -18.97
N GLU A 94 9.93 -3.37 -20.23
CA GLU A 94 9.87 -4.71 -20.80
C GLU A 94 11.22 -5.44 -20.73
N THR A 95 12.33 -4.71 -20.84
CA THR A 95 13.68 -5.29 -20.78
C THR A 95 13.98 -5.85 -19.38
N PHE A 96 13.60 -5.13 -18.31
CA PHE A 96 13.68 -5.64 -16.94
C PHE A 96 12.81 -6.89 -16.76
N VAL A 97 11.55 -6.82 -17.23
CA VAL A 97 10.60 -7.94 -17.13
C VAL A 97 11.12 -9.19 -17.84
N LYS A 98 11.64 -9.04 -19.07
CA LYS A 98 12.21 -10.14 -19.86
C LYS A 98 13.48 -10.72 -19.22
N ALA A 99 14.27 -9.90 -18.54
CA ALA A 99 15.42 -10.37 -17.77
C ALA A 99 15.03 -11.12 -16.48
N GLY A 100 13.75 -11.06 -16.08
CA GLY A 100 13.22 -11.80 -14.93
C GLY A 100 13.45 -11.12 -13.58
N GLY A 101 13.84 -9.85 -13.55
CA GLY A 101 14.10 -9.13 -12.31
C GLY A 101 13.98 -7.62 -12.42
N SER A 102 13.71 -6.95 -11.30
CA SER A 102 13.66 -5.49 -11.21
C SER A 102 15.03 -4.83 -11.13
N VAL A 103 16.11 -5.61 -11.17
CA VAL A 103 17.49 -5.11 -11.03
C VAL A 103 18.33 -5.61 -12.19
N LEU A 104 19.03 -4.69 -12.84
CA LEU A 104 20.00 -4.98 -13.90
C LEU A 104 21.32 -4.26 -13.60
N THR A 105 22.45 -4.94 -13.78
CA THR A 105 23.75 -4.28 -13.72
C THR A 105 23.93 -3.31 -14.89
N PHE A 106 24.80 -2.30 -14.74
CA PHE A 106 25.13 -1.39 -15.84
C PHE A 106 25.59 -2.13 -17.11
N SER A 107 26.41 -3.17 -16.96
CA SER A 107 26.85 -3.99 -18.09
C SER A 107 25.69 -4.70 -18.79
N GLN A 108 24.73 -5.24 -18.02
CA GLN A 108 23.53 -5.86 -18.59
C GLN A 108 22.67 -4.83 -19.31
N MET A 109 22.47 -3.64 -18.72
CA MET A 109 21.66 -2.57 -19.30
C MET A 109 22.26 -2.01 -20.59
N ASN A 110 23.57 -1.80 -20.62
CA ASN A 110 24.28 -1.25 -21.79
C ASN A 110 24.26 -2.19 -23.01
N ASN A 111 24.01 -3.48 -22.79
CA ASN A 111 23.90 -4.47 -23.86
C ASN A 111 22.46 -4.59 -24.42
N GLN A 112 21.51 -3.82 -23.89
CA GLN A 112 20.11 -3.88 -24.33
C GLN A 112 19.85 -2.85 -25.44
N PRO A 113 18.97 -3.16 -26.40
CA PRO A 113 18.62 -2.25 -27.50
C PRO A 113 17.64 -1.17 -27.04
N VAL A 114 17.99 -0.41 -25.99
CA VAL A 114 17.17 0.65 -25.42
C VAL A 114 17.84 2.01 -25.63
N ALA A 115 17.04 3.04 -25.89
CA ALA A 115 17.56 4.39 -26.04
C ALA A 115 18.01 4.96 -24.68
N SER A 116 19.23 5.47 -24.59
CA SER A 116 19.77 6.08 -23.35
C SER A 116 18.87 7.22 -22.84
N ALA A 117 18.28 8.00 -23.75
CA ALA A 117 17.33 9.06 -23.40
C ALA A 117 16.08 8.53 -22.66
N SER A 118 15.61 7.31 -22.99
CA SER A 118 14.48 6.69 -22.30
C SER A 118 14.86 6.22 -20.90
N VAL A 119 16.09 5.73 -20.71
CA VAL A 119 16.61 5.34 -19.40
C VAL A 119 16.74 6.58 -18.50
N GLU A 120 17.36 7.65 -19.01
CA GLU A 120 17.52 8.91 -18.28
C GLU A 120 16.15 9.55 -17.95
N SER A 121 15.18 9.48 -18.86
CA SER A 121 13.84 9.98 -18.59
C SER A 121 13.17 9.22 -17.43
N LEU A 122 13.30 7.90 -17.38
CA LEU A 122 12.79 7.09 -16.27
C LEU A 122 13.50 7.38 -14.94
N ILE A 123 14.80 7.71 -14.99
CA ILE A 123 15.56 8.15 -13.81
C ILE A 123 15.02 9.48 -13.28
N HIS A 124 14.81 10.47 -14.15
CA HIS A 124 14.22 11.75 -13.76
C HIS A 124 12.79 11.63 -13.23
N ARG A 125 12.02 10.66 -13.74
CA ARG A 125 10.69 10.32 -13.23
C ARG A 125 10.71 9.51 -11.93
N LYS A 126 11.89 9.17 -11.39
CA LYS A 126 12.09 8.33 -10.20
C LYS A 126 11.49 6.93 -10.32
N ILE A 127 11.36 6.42 -11.54
CA ILE A 127 10.88 5.06 -11.82
C ILE A 127 12.05 4.08 -11.83
N ILE A 128 13.21 4.54 -12.31
CA ILE A 128 14.48 3.83 -12.21
C ILE A 128 15.42 4.65 -11.33
N TRP A 129 16.26 3.99 -10.55
CA TRP A 129 17.37 4.62 -9.85
C TRP A 129 18.62 3.77 -9.93
N THR A 130 19.76 4.38 -9.65
CA THR A 130 21.03 3.68 -9.54
C THR A 130 21.26 3.22 -8.10
N SER A 131 21.83 2.04 -7.95
CA SER A 131 22.21 1.46 -6.67
C SER A 131 23.46 0.60 -6.86
N MET A 132 23.87 -0.10 -5.81
CA MET A 132 24.96 -1.07 -5.87
C MET A 132 24.44 -2.47 -5.55
N THR A 133 25.11 -3.48 -6.08
CA THR A 133 24.90 -4.88 -5.70
C THR A 133 25.14 -5.07 -4.20
N ALA A 134 24.58 -6.16 -3.63
CA ALA A 134 24.71 -6.46 -2.21
C ALA A 134 26.18 -6.66 -1.76
N ASP A 135 27.07 -7.06 -2.67
CA ASP A 135 28.52 -7.15 -2.45
C ASP A 135 29.24 -5.79 -2.51
N GLY A 136 28.55 -4.72 -2.88
CA GLY A 136 29.09 -3.36 -3.02
C GLY A 136 30.03 -3.18 -4.21
N MET A 137 30.12 -4.15 -5.13
CA MET A 137 31.15 -4.15 -6.17
C MET A 137 30.68 -3.65 -7.54
N ARG A 138 29.37 -3.63 -7.80
CA ARG A 138 28.82 -3.30 -9.13
C ARG A 138 27.65 -2.34 -9.02
N GLU A 139 27.63 -1.37 -9.93
CA GLU A 139 26.49 -0.47 -10.08
C GLU A 139 25.34 -1.19 -10.81
N THR A 140 24.13 -0.89 -10.35
CA THR A 140 22.88 -1.48 -10.86
C THR A 140 21.84 -0.41 -11.09
N PHE A 141 21.03 -0.59 -12.13
CA PHE A 141 19.74 0.07 -12.28
C PHE A 141 18.67 -0.77 -11.58
N VAL A 142 17.85 -0.10 -10.79
CA VAL A 142 16.73 -0.70 -10.07
C VAL A 142 15.46 -0.04 -10.56
N LEU A 143 14.53 -0.86 -11.04
CA LEU A 143 13.19 -0.46 -11.44
C LEU A 143 12.25 -0.56 -10.24
N ASP A 144 11.33 0.40 -10.13
CA ASP A 144 10.25 0.35 -9.16
C ASP A 144 9.50 -0.99 -9.26
N SER A 145 9.35 -1.68 -8.12
CA SER A 145 8.75 -3.02 -8.08
C SER A 145 7.31 -3.05 -8.54
N THR A 146 6.56 -1.98 -8.27
CA THR A 146 5.15 -1.83 -8.66
C THR A 146 5.04 -1.69 -10.18
N ILE A 147 5.92 -0.88 -10.79
CA ILE A 147 6.01 -0.74 -12.24
C ILE A 147 6.49 -2.04 -12.91
N PHE A 148 7.44 -2.74 -12.30
CA PHE A 148 7.88 -4.06 -12.76
C PHE A 148 6.73 -5.07 -12.78
N ASP A 149 5.93 -5.14 -11.72
CA ASP A 149 4.79 -6.06 -11.62
C ASP A 149 3.71 -5.76 -12.66
N ILE A 150 3.45 -4.48 -12.94
CA ILE A 150 2.54 -4.06 -14.01
C ILE A 150 3.10 -4.46 -15.37
N GLY A 151 4.38 -4.21 -15.63
CA GLY A 151 5.05 -4.64 -16.86
C GLY A 151 4.95 -6.16 -17.06
N ASN A 152 5.15 -6.94 -16.00
CA ASN A 152 5.02 -8.40 -16.02
C ASN A 152 3.58 -8.86 -16.29
N GLN A 153 2.58 -8.21 -15.69
CA GLN A 153 1.16 -8.49 -15.98
C GLN A 153 0.81 -8.21 -17.45
N ARG A 154 1.30 -7.10 -18.00
CA ARG A 154 1.08 -6.72 -19.41
C ARG A 154 1.74 -7.69 -20.38
N LEU A 155 2.99 -8.09 -20.11
CA LEU A 155 3.71 -9.04 -20.94
C LEU A 155 2.99 -10.40 -21.00
N LYS A 156 2.57 -10.93 -19.85
CA LYS A 156 1.76 -12.16 -19.78
C LYS A 156 0.44 -12.05 -20.51
N SER A 157 -0.25 -10.91 -20.42
CA SER A 157 -1.51 -10.70 -21.15
C SER A 157 -1.33 -10.71 -22.68
N LYS A 158 -0.15 -10.30 -23.16
CA LYS A 158 0.21 -10.27 -24.58
C LYS A 158 0.61 -11.65 -25.13
N GLU A 159 1.10 -12.55 -24.28
CA GLU A 159 1.43 -13.94 -24.66
C GLU A 159 0.20 -14.85 -24.77
N ILE A 160 -0.91 -14.47 -24.15
CA ILE A 160 -2.16 -15.26 -24.13
C ILE A 160 -3.13 -14.82 -25.24
N SER A 161 -2.92 -13.65 -25.86
CA SER A 161 -3.74 -13.11 -26.95
C SER A 161 -3.15 -13.41 -28.32
#